data_AF-M7NFF6-F1
#
_entry.id   AF-M7NFF6-F1
#
_cell.length_a   1.000
_cell.length_b   1.000
_cell.length_c   1.000
_cell.angle_alpha   90.00
_cell.angle_beta   90.00
_cell.angle_gamma   90.00
#
_symmetry.space_group_name_H-M   'P 1'
#
loop_
_entity.id
_entity.type
_entity.pdbx_description
1 polymer ?
#
loop_
_entity_poly.entity_id
_entity_poly.type
_entity_poly.pdbx_seq_one_letter_code
_entity_poly.pdbx_strand_id
1 'polypeptide(L)'
;MKLIGKLALIGFIAGLVLIAVMKVVQWVTGSPAYVLLFNFDYIPVVNTWEPVWLVGFMFHNLTCIVSAVVLYYMLRPFGMEKQILPYVAVYSIGGGLLFSLTALSDQPPDFSDGEAWVWWTLGHAVFGWVVGSLIKRWIWT
;
A
#
# COMPACT_ATOMS: atom_id res chain seq x y z
N MET A 1 1.26 11.22 -21.65
CA MET A 1 1.12 11.56 -20.21
C MET A 1 2.48 11.94 -19.64
N LYS A 2 2.57 13.01 -18.84
CA LYS A 2 3.81 13.40 -18.13
C LYS A 2 4.27 12.28 -17.18
N LEU A 3 5.56 12.19 -16.87
CA LEU A 3 6.12 11.15 -15.98
C LEU A 3 5.37 11.01 -14.65
N ILE A 4 5.09 12.13 -13.99
CA ILE A 4 4.33 12.15 -12.72
C ILE A 4 2.94 11.52 -12.89
N GLY A 5 2.26 11.78 -14.01
CA GLY A 5 0.96 11.16 -14.30
C GLY A 5 1.07 9.65 -14.52
N LYS A 6 2.15 9.17 -15.17
CA LYS A 6 2.43 7.72 -15.28
C LYS A 6 2.64 7.09 -13.90
N LEU A 7 3.46 7.72 -13.05
CA LEU A 7 3.72 7.22 -11.70
C LEU A 7 2.45 7.21 -10.84
N ALA A 8 1.63 8.25 -10.93
CA ALA A 8 0.35 8.30 -10.21
C ALA A 8 -0.60 7.19 -10.68
N LEU A 9 -0.72 6.97 -11.99
CA LEU A 9 -1.53 5.87 -12.52
C LEU A 9 -1.00 4.50 -12.07
N ILE A 10 0.32 4.31 -12.03
CA ILE A 10 0.95 3.08 -11.54
C ILE A 10 0.60 2.84 -10.08
N GLY A 11 0.76 3.85 -9.22
CA GLY A 11 0.42 3.74 -7.79
C GLY A 11 -1.07 3.44 -7.58
N PHE A 12 -1.95 4.06 -8.35
CA PHE A 12 -3.39 3.78 -8.31
C PHE A 12 -3.71 2.33 -8.72
N ILE A 13 -3.19 1.87 -9.86
CA ILE A 13 -3.41 0.49 -10.32
C ILE A 13 -2.87 -0.53 -9.31
N ALA A 14 -1.67 -0.30 -8.80
CA ALA A 14 -1.09 -1.19 -7.79
C ALA A 14 -1.92 -1.21 -6.50
N GLY A 15 -2.47 -0.07 -6.08
CA GLY A 15 -3.38 0.02 -4.93
C GLY A 15 -4.66 -0.80 -5.15
N LEU A 16 -5.27 -0.72 -6.33
CA LEU A 16 -6.43 -1.55 -6.68
C LEU A 16 -6.09 -3.04 -6.68
N VAL A 17 -4.91 -3.43 -7.16
CA VAL A 17 -4.44 -4.84 -7.09
C VAL A 17 -4.26 -5.27 -5.64
N LEU A 18 -3.67 -4.44 -4.77
CA LEU A 18 -3.51 -4.72 -3.35
C LEU A 18 -4.87 -4.92 -2.66
N ILE A 19 -5.84 -4.04 -2.91
CA ILE A 19 -7.21 -4.18 -2.42
C ILE A 19 -7.80 -5.54 -2.83
N ALA A 20 -7.68 -5.91 -4.10
CA ALA A 20 -8.22 -7.17 -4.61
C ALA A 20 -7.55 -8.39 -3.96
N VAL A 21 -6.21 -8.38 -3.85
CA VAL A 21 -5.44 -9.47 -3.22
C VAL A 21 -5.84 -9.63 -1.76
N MET A 22 -5.88 -8.54 -1.00
CA MET A 22 -6.24 -8.59 0.41
C MET A 22 -7.71 -9.00 0.61
N LYS A 23 -8.60 -8.65 -0.33
CA LYS A 23 -9.99 -9.11 -0.29
C LYS A 23 -10.09 -10.62 -0.48
N VAL A 24 -9.32 -11.18 -1.42
CA VAL A 24 -9.23 -12.64 -1.61
C VAL A 24 -8.69 -13.31 -0.35
N VAL A 25 -7.63 -12.76 0.26
CA VAL A 25 -7.09 -13.27 1.53
C VAL A 25 -8.17 -13.27 2.61
N GLN A 26 -8.89 -12.16 2.79
CA GLN A 26 -9.99 -12.09 3.76
C GLN A 26 -11.07 -13.15 3.50
N TRP A 27 -11.46 -13.37 2.25
CA TRP A 27 -12.47 -14.39 1.92
C TRP A 27 -12.02 -15.82 2.17
N VAL A 28 -10.74 -16.12 1.93
CA VAL A 28 -10.18 -17.47 2.05
C VAL A 28 -9.80 -17.80 3.50
N THR A 29 -9.27 -16.83 4.24
CA THR A 29 -8.68 -17.05 5.58
C THR A 29 -9.54 -16.50 6.72
N GLY A 30 -10.43 -15.54 6.44
CA GLY A 30 -11.12 -14.76 7.46
C GLY A 30 -10.27 -13.67 8.10
N SER A 31 -8.98 -13.56 7.75
CA SER A 31 -8.07 -12.56 8.33
C SER A 31 -8.58 -11.12 8.14
N PRO A 32 -8.56 -10.28 9.19
CA PRO A 32 -9.04 -8.91 9.11
C PRO A 32 -8.03 -7.94 8.47
N ALA A 33 -6.87 -8.39 7.99
CA ALA A 33 -5.84 -7.54 7.40
C ALA A 33 -6.33 -6.64 6.25
N TYR A 34 -7.39 -7.04 5.54
CA TYR A 34 -8.05 -6.22 4.52
C TYR A 34 -8.66 -4.92 5.08
N VAL A 35 -9.20 -4.96 6.31
CA VAL A 35 -9.85 -3.80 6.96
C VAL A 35 -8.83 -2.68 7.17
N LEU A 36 -7.60 -3.05 7.57
CA LEU A 36 -6.51 -2.12 7.83
C LEU A 36 -6.15 -1.23 6.63
N LEU A 37 -6.42 -1.67 5.39
CA LEU A 37 -6.12 -0.88 4.19
C LEU A 37 -6.83 0.48 4.19
N PHE A 38 -8.01 0.52 4.80
CA PHE A 38 -8.90 1.68 4.83
C PHE A 38 -8.97 2.34 6.19
N ASN A 39 -8.13 1.90 7.15
CA ASN A 39 -8.15 2.47 8.48
C ASN A 39 -7.37 3.79 8.52
N PHE A 40 -7.97 4.79 9.16
CA PHE A 40 -7.41 6.13 9.35
C PHE A 40 -7.86 6.74 10.69
N ASP A 41 -8.46 5.94 11.57
CA ASP A 41 -9.05 6.40 12.83
C ASP A 41 -8.02 7.00 13.82
N TYR A 42 -6.78 6.55 13.73
CA TYR A 42 -5.62 7.05 14.47
C TYR A 42 -5.16 8.45 14.02
N ILE A 43 -5.76 9.04 12.97
CA ILE A 43 -5.43 10.39 12.48
C ILE A 43 -6.47 11.40 13.04
N PRO A 44 -6.11 12.25 14.03
CA PRO A 44 -7.09 13.05 14.80
C PRO A 44 -7.96 14.01 13.99
N VAL A 45 -7.51 14.46 12.82
CA VAL A 45 -8.26 15.38 11.97
C VAL A 45 -9.13 14.62 10.97
N VAL A 46 -8.64 13.50 10.45
CA VAL A 46 -9.27 12.76 9.34
C VAL A 46 -10.31 11.77 9.87
N ASN A 47 -10.16 11.29 11.10
CA ASN A 47 -11.06 10.31 11.72
C ASN A 47 -12.51 10.79 11.94
N THR A 48 -12.78 12.10 11.78
CA THR A 48 -14.13 12.67 11.85
C THR A 48 -14.78 12.88 10.48
N TRP A 49 -14.06 12.57 9.38
CA TRP A 49 -14.54 12.84 8.03
C TRP A 49 -15.47 11.74 7.54
N GLU A 50 -16.53 12.15 6.84
CA GLU A 50 -17.59 11.27 6.33
C GLU A 50 -17.81 11.50 4.83
N PRO A 51 -18.23 10.47 4.07
CA PRO A 51 -18.54 9.11 4.53
C PRO A 51 -17.29 8.24 4.72
N VAL A 52 -17.18 7.53 5.86
CA VAL A 52 -15.98 6.73 6.25
C VAL A 52 -15.44 5.86 5.11
N TRP A 53 -16.32 5.14 4.40
CA TRP A 53 -15.89 4.22 3.33
C TRP A 53 -15.16 4.94 2.19
N LEU A 54 -15.59 6.15 1.85
CA LEU A 54 -14.98 6.94 0.77
C LEU A 54 -13.68 7.55 1.22
N VAL A 55 -13.65 8.10 2.45
CA VAL A 55 -12.45 8.69 3.04
C VAL A 55 -11.35 7.63 3.16
N GLY A 56 -11.67 6.44 3.65
CA GLY A 56 -10.72 5.33 3.76
C GLY A 56 -10.21 4.87 2.40
N PHE A 57 -11.10 4.74 1.41
CA PHE A 57 -10.69 4.40 0.04
C PHE A 57 -9.78 5.47 -0.58
N MET A 58 -10.09 6.75 -0.40
CA MET A 58 -9.28 7.86 -0.89
C MET A 58 -7.92 7.92 -0.18
N PHE A 59 -7.90 7.77 1.14
CA PHE A 59 -6.69 7.75 1.96
C PHE A 59 -5.74 6.63 1.52
N HIS A 60 -6.27 5.42 1.34
CA HIS A 60 -5.52 4.27 0.83
C HIS A 60 -4.88 4.55 -0.53
N ASN A 61 -5.69 4.96 -1.51
CA ASN A 61 -5.23 5.17 -2.87
C ASN A 61 -4.25 6.34 -2.97
N LEU A 62 -4.48 7.42 -2.21
CA LEU A 62 -3.56 8.56 -2.15
C LEU A 62 -2.20 8.13 -1.59
N THR A 63 -2.17 7.34 -0.53
CA THR A 63 -0.94 6.79 0.05
C THR A 63 -0.20 5.90 -0.95
N CYS A 64 -0.91 5.06 -1.71
CA CYS A 64 -0.32 4.25 -2.78
C CYS A 64 0.31 5.12 -3.90
N ILE A 65 -0.40 6.15 -4.35
CA ILE A 65 0.06 7.09 -5.37
C ILE A 65 1.31 7.84 -4.90
N VAL A 66 1.23 8.47 -3.74
CA VAL A 66 2.31 9.29 -3.19
C VAL A 66 3.55 8.44 -2.93
N SER A 67 3.38 7.26 -2.33
CA SER A 67 4.52 6.38 -2.04
C SER A 67 5.22 5.89 -3.32
N ALA A 68 4.47 5.56 -4.39
CA ALA A 68 5.06 5.13 -5.67
C ALA A 68 5.87 6.25 -6.33
N VAL A 69 5.33 7.48 -6.32
CA VAL A 69 6.02 8.66 -6.84
C VAL A 69 7.28 8.95 -6.02
N VAL A 70 7.17 9.01 -4.70
CA VAL A 70 8.28 9.31 -3.79
C VAL A 70 9.37 8.27 -3.92
N LEU A 71 9.04 6.98 -3.83
CA LEU A 71 10.02 5.90 -3.88
C LEU A 71 10.75 5.86 -5.23
N TYR A 72 10.06 6.09 -6.34
CA TYR A 72 10.71 6.23 -7.65
C TYR A 72 11.80 7.32 -7.64
N TYR A 73 11.49 8.50 -7.12
CA TYR A 73 12.47 9.58 -7.06
C TYR A 73 13.56 9.35 -6.02
N MET A 74 13.28 8.65 -4.92
CA MET A 74 14.30 8.25 -3.94
C MET A 74 15.29 7.22 -4.49
N LEU A 75 14.87 6.35 -5.42
CA LEU A 75 15.73 5.34 -6.03
C LEU A 75 16.60 5.89 -7.17
N ARG A 76 16.20 7.01 -7.81
CA ARG A 76 16.92 7.60 -8.94
C ARG A 76 18.38 7.98 -8.66
N PRO A 77 18.74 8.62 -7.53
CA PRO A 77 20.13 8.92 -7.21
C PRO A 77 21.04 7.70 -7.17
N PHE A 78 20.46 6.51 -6.94
CA PHE A 78 21.19 5.23 -6.88
C PHE A 78 21.12 4.43 -8.19
N GLY A 79 20.41 4.92 -9.22
CA GLY A 79 20.17 4.18 -10.46
C GLY A 79 19.32 2.91 -10.28
N MET A 80 18.53 2.86 -9.20
CA MET A 80 17.77 1.68 -8.79
C MET A 80 16.28 1.76 -9.18
N GLU A 81 15.83 2.87 -9.78
CA GLU A 81 14.42 3.13 -10.11
C GLU A 81 13.84 2.15 -11.15
N LYS A 82 14.69 1.34 -11.79
CA LYS A 82 14.30 0.33 -12.79
C LYS A 82 14.29 -1.10 -12.23
N GLN A 83 14.85 -1.28 -11.05
CA GLN A 83 14.93 -2.59 -10.41
C GLN A 83 13.62 -2.85 -9.67
N ILE A 84 13.08 -4.07 -9.77
CA ILE A 84 11.83 -4.43 -9.09
C ILE A 84 12.07 -4.66 -7.60
N LEU A 85 13.21 -5.27 -7.25
CA LEU A 85 13.51 -5.71 -5.89
C LEU A 85 13.49 -4.59 -4.84
N PRO A 86 14.00 -3.36 -5.10
CA PRO A 86 13.91 -2.27 -4.13
C PRO A 86 12.47 -1.88 -3.77
N TYR A 87 11.54 -1.92 -4.74
CA TYR A 87 10.12 -1.67 -4.46
C TYR A 87 9.55 -2.76 -3.56
N VAL A 88 9.78 -4.03 -3.90
CA VAL A 88 9.33 -5.17 -3.08
C VAL A 88 9.89 -5.06 -1.66
N ALA A 89 11.19 -4.80 -1.50
CA ALA A 89 11.83 -4.71 -0.20
C ALA A 89 11.27 -3.56 0.64
N VAL A 90 11.23 -2.34 0.08
CA VAL A 90 10.76 -1.15 0.80
C VAL A 90 9.29 -1.27 1.17
N TYR A 91 8.43 -1.76 0.27
CA TYR A 91 7.01 -1.91 0.61
C TYR A 91 6.73 -3.06 1.57
N SER A 92 7.49 -4.16 1.51
CA SER A 92 7.33 -5.25 2.49
C SER A 92 7.77 -4.80 3.88
N ILE A 93 8.97 -4.20 3.99
CA ILE A 93 9.50 -3.72 5.28
C ILE A 93 8.64 -2.57 5.79
N GLY A 94 8.38 -1.57 4.95
CA GLY A 94 7.55 -0.42 5.29
C GLY A 94 6.13 -0.82 5.65
N GLY A 95 5.49 -1.72 4.89
CA GLY A 95 4.19 -2.27 5.19
C GLY A 95 4.18 -3.01 6.53
N GLY A 96 5.13 -3.91 6.76
CA GLY A 96 5.27 -4.62 8.03
C GLY A 96 5.47 -3.69 9.23
N LEU A 97 6.20 -2.58 9.07
CA LEU A 97 6.32 -1.53 10.08
C LEU A 97 5.02 -0.75 10.27
N LEU A 98 4.33 -0.38 9.18
CA LEU A 98 3.06 0.33 9.23
C LEU A 98 1.96 -0.44 9.95
N PHE A 99 2.06 -1.78 10.00
CA PHE A 99 1.16 -2.58 10.81
C PHE A 99 1.16 -2.16 12.29
N SER A 100 2.26 -1.63 12.83
CA SER A 100 2.30 -1.18 14.22
C SER A 100 1.33 -0.04 14.54
N LEU A 101 0.77 0.63 13.53
CA LEU A 101 -0.27 1.65 13.71
C LEU A 101 -1.58 1.06 14.24
N THR A 102 -1.80 -0.25 14.13
CA THR A 102 -2.95 -0.92 14.75
C THR A 102 -2.97 -0.77 16.27
N ALA A 103 -1.81 -0.57 16.91
CA ALA A 103 -1.73 -0.27 18.34
C ALA A 103 -2.34 1.11 18.72
N LEU A 104 -2.64 1.95 17.74
CA LEU A 104 -3.24 3.28 17.92
C LEU A 104 -4.73 3.30 17.52
N SER A 105 -5.31 2.14 17.21
CA SER A 105 -6.65 1.99 16.66
C SER A 105 -7.45 0.96 17.44
N ASP A 106 -8.75 1.21 17.58
CA ASP A 106 -9.70 0.22 18.11
C ASP A 106 -10.28 -0.67 16.99
N GLN A 107 -9.92 -0.42 15.73
CA GLN A 107 -10.33 -1.21 14.57
C GLN A 107 -9.41 -2.42 14.38
N PRO A 108 -9.93 -3.54 13.86
CA PRO A 108 -9.11 -4.71 13.58
C PRO A 108 -8.12 -4.47 12.43
N PRO A 109 -7.00 -5.20 12.36
CA PRO A 109 -6.54 -6.25 13.29
C PRO A 109 -5.99 -5.70 14.61
N ASP A 110 -5.98 -6.55 15.63
CA ASP A 110 -5.23 -6.28 16.86
C ASP A 110 -3.71 -6.24 16.57
N PHE A 111 -2.96 -5.44 17.32
CA PHE A 111 -1.50 -5.34 17.17
C PHE A 111 -0.77 -6.68 17.32
N SER A 112 -1.31 -7.58 18.14
CA SER A 112 -0.76 -8.92 18.37
C SER A 112 -1.21 -9.97 17.36
N ASP A 113 -2.04 -9.61 16.37
CA ASP A 113 -2.50 -10.52 15.32
C ASP A 113 -1.38 -10.82 14.30
N GLY A 114 -0.60 -11.86 14.61
CA GLY A 114 0.52 -12.29 13.78
C GLY A 114 0.09 -12.82 12.41
N GLU A 115 -1.11 -13.39 12.27
CA GLU A 115 -1.59 -13.86 10.97
C GLU A 115 -1.91 -12.65 10.07
N ALA A 116 -2.65 -11.67 10.58
CA ALA A 116 -2.94 -10.46 9.84
C ALA A 116 -1.66 -9.69 9.47
N TRP A 117 -0.65 -9.68 10.34
CA TRP A 117 0.65 -9.09 10.02
C TRP A 117 1.32 -9.78 8.83
N VAL A 118 1.36 -11.12 8.80
CA VAL A 118 1.94 -11.88 7.67
C VAL A 118 1.21 -11.56 6.38
N TRP A 119 -0.13 -11.62 6.37
CA TRP A 119 -0.91 -11.33 5.17
C TRP A 119 -0.77 -9.88 4.70
N TRP A 120 -0.73 -8.93 5.63
CA TRP A 120 -0.48 -7.53 5.35
C TRP A 120 0.87 -7.32 4.68
N THR A 121 1.94 -7.89 5.24
CA THR A 121 3.30 -7.78 4.69
C THR A 121 3.41 -8.43 3.31
N LEU A 122 2.83 -9.63 3.12
CA LEU A 122 2.82 -10.31 1.81
C LEU A 122 2.01 -9.53 0.77
N GLY A 123 0.87 -8.96 1.15
CA GLY A 123 0.11 -8.06 0.28
C GLY A 123 0.96 -6.88 -0.20
N HIS A 124 1.71 -6.26 0.71
CA HIS A 124 2.61 -5.15 0.35
C HIS A 124 3.81 -5.58 -0.51
N ALA A 125 4.29 -6.83 -0.36
CA ALA A 125 5.28 -7.39 -1.28
C ALA A 125 4.73 -7.49 -2.71
N VAL A 126 3.48 -7.95 -2.86
CA VAL A 126 2.77 -7.98 -4.16
C VAL A 126 2.59 -6.57 -4.71
N PHE A 127 2.16 -5.61 -3.88
CA PHE A 127 2.07 -4.20 -4.27
C PHE A 127 3.39 -3.67 -4.84
N GLY A 128 4.50 -3.91 -4.13
CA GLY A 128 5.82 -3.48 -4.59
C GLY A 128 6.27 -4.16 -5.88
N TRP A 129 5.93 -5.43 -6.07
CA TRP A 129 6.19 -6.15 -7.31
C TRP A 129 5.40 -5.54 -8.48
N VAL A 130 4.12 -5.20 -8.29
CA VAL A 130 3.29 -4.55 -9.31
C VAL A 130 3.83 -3.17 -9.67
N VAL A 131 4.15 -2.33 -8.67
CA VAL A 131 4.74 -0.99 -8.89
C VAL A 131 6.03 -1.10 -9.69
N GLY A 132 6.98 -1.92 -9.24
CA GLY A 132 8.27 -2.08 -9.93
C GLY A 132 8.12 -2.62 -11.36
N SER A 133 7.21 -3.58 -11.56
CA SER A 133 6.95 -4.18 -12.88
C SER A 133 6.34 -3.17 -13.85
N LEU A 134 5.37 -2.37 -13.40
CA LEU A 134 4.75 -1.33 -14.22
C LEU A 134 5.71 -0.17 -14.50
N ILE A 135 6.55 0.24 -13.54
CA ILE A 135 7.59 1.25 -13.77
C ILE A 135 8.56 0.77 -14.84
N LYS A 136 9.07 -0.46 -14.71
CA LYS A 136 9.97 -1.08 -15.69
C LYS A 136 9.33 -1.13 -17.09
N ARG A 137 8.03 -1.42 -17.17
CA ARG A 137 7.32 -1.58 -18.44
C ARG A 137 6.82 -0.27 -19.06
N TRP A 138 6.38 0.73 -18.29
CA TRP A 138 5.62 1.87 -18.86
C TRP A 138 6.44 3.17 -18.97
N ILE A 139 7.52 3.26 -18.20
CA ILE A 139 8.39 4.43 -18.24
C ILE A 139 9.55 4.21 -19.21
N TRP A 140 9.92 2.96 -19.46
CA TRP A 140 11.18 2.62 -20.15
C TRP A 140 11.05 1.67 -21.35
N THR A 141 9.84 1.33 -21.79
CA THR A 141 9.59 0.85 -23.17
C THR A 141 9.13 2.01 -24.05
#